data_AF-A0A418KIU1-F1
#
_entry.id   AF-A0A418KIU1-F1
#
_cell.length_a   1.000
_cell.length_b   1.000
_cell.length_c   1.000
_cell.angle_alpha   90.00
_cell.angle_beta   90.00
_cell.angle_gamma   90.00
#
_symmetry.space_group_name_H-M   'P 1'
#
loop_
_entity.id
_entity.type
_entity.pdbx_description
1 polymer ?
#
loop_
_entity_poly.entity_id
_entity_poly.type
_entity_poly.pdbx_seq_one_letter_code
_entity_poly.pdbx_strand_id
1 'polypeptide(L)'
;MPDPSADQQPVAPAEDAAPVREPAPVPVRAQILSTEHWSLLATRNLAWSESFSRASWFLTVVSATVVALALVADSTDFGPGFGLFALVLMPLLVVIGLATVIRLVQLNSEDVELVAGMNRLRRGYLDLAPELEPYFVTGHREDVAGLMQTYGVRRSRIPAGQYLSSIALLVSVIVAVLMGALAGLIGDALGAGTEAAVGVGVAAGVVALAVLVRLVVRQVNRTWDRR
;
A
#
# COMPACT_ATOMS: atom_id res chain seq x y z
N MET A 1 61.98 -28.18 54.69
CA MET A 1 62.10 -27.33 53.49
C MET A 1 60.70 -27.23 52.90
N PRO A 2 59.96 -26.13 53.13
CA PRO A 2 58.63 -25.93 52.55
C PRO A 2 58.74 -25.26 51.17
N ASP A 3 57.88 -25.70 50.27
CA ASP A 3 57.79 -25.32 48.85
C ASP A 3 57.26 -23.88 48.68
N PRO A 4 57.93 -22.97 47.93
CA PRO A 4 57.52 -21.56 47.82
C PRO A 4 56.48 -21.29 46.72
N SER A 5 55.80 -22.32 46.18
CA SER A 5 55.01 -22.19 44.94
C SER A 5 53.49 -22.10 45.11
N ALA A 6 52.97 -21.91 46.33
CA ALA A 6 51.53 -21.77 46.56
C ALA A 6 51.13 -20.35 47.00
N ASP A 7 51.06 -19.41 46.04
CA ASP A 7 50.12 -18.25 46.07
C ASP A 7 50.31 -17.34 44.85
N GLN A 8 50.11 -17.89 43.65
CA GLN A 8 49.85 -17.06 42.47
C GLN A 8 48.59 -17.57 41.78
N GLN A 9 47.44 -17.18 42.31
CA GLN A 9 46.20 -17.19 41.53
C GLN A 9 46.40 -16.27 40.33
N PRO A 10 46.13 -16.74 39.09
CA PRO A 10 46.18 -15.87 37.93
C PRO A 10 45.15 -14.75 38.12
N VAL A 11 45.61 -13.51 38.19
CA VAL A 11 44.73 -12.34 38.06
C VAL A 11 44.12 -12.45 36.67
N ALA A 12 42.84 -12.83 36.61
CA ALA A 12 42.08 -12.80 35.37
C ALA A 12 42.24 -11.39 34.77
N PRO A 13 42.45 -11.25 33.45
CA PRO A 13 42.47 -9.93 32.84
C PRO A 13 41.16 -9.27 33.22
N ALA A 14 41.22 -8.08 33.82
CA ALA A 14 40.05 -7.25 34.00
C ALA A 14 39.35 -7.20 32.64
N GLU A 15 38.14 -7.79 32.56
CA GLU A 15 37.28 -7.58 31.40
C GLU A 15 37.22 -6.08 31.20
N ASP A 16 37.79 -5.64 30.09
CA ASP A 16 37.78 -4.25 29.63
C ASP A 16 36.32 -3.82 29.64
N ALA A 17 35.90 -3.14 30.71
CA ALA A 17 34.55 -2.64 30.83
C ALA A 17 34.38 -1.67 29.67
N ALA A 18 33.68 -2.11 28.62
CA ALA A 18 33.51 -1.35 27.40
C ALA A 18 33.15 0.08 27.78
N PRO A 19 33.88 1.10 27.30
CA PRO A 19 33.70 2.47 27.75
C PRO A 19 32.22 2.84 27.57
N VAL A 20 31.59 3.28 28.66
CA VAL A 20 30.22 3.80 28.63
C VAL A 20 30.23 4.95 27.64
N ARG A 21 29.71 4.72 26.42
CA ARG A 21 29.69 5.72 25.36
C ARG A 21 28.83 6.89 25.85
N GLU A 22 29.46 8.04 26.06
CA GLU A 22 28.73 9.27 26.35
C GLU A 22 27.71 9.54 25.23
N PRO A 23 26.48 9.94 25.58
CA PRO A 23 25.46 10.22 24.58
C PRO A 23 25.92 11.37 23.68
N ALA A 24 25.68 11.24 22.38
CA ALA A 24 25.99 12.28 21.42
C ALA A 24 25.33 13.63 21.81
N PRO A 25 25.96 14.77 21.53
CA PRO A 25 25.38 16.09 21.81
C PRO A 25 23.98 16.25 21.22
N VAL A 26 23.11 17.00 21.90
CA VAL A 26 21.71 17.23 21.48
C VAL A 26 21.58 17.69 20.02
N PRO A 27 22.39 18.64 19.51
CA PRO A 27 22.31 19.05 18.10
C PRO A 27 22.58 17.90 17.11
N VAL A 28 23.53 17.01 17.44
CA VAL A 28 23.87 15.85 16.60
C VAL A 28 22.71 14.85 16.58
N ARG A 29 22.10 14.59 17.75
CA ARG A 29 20.92 13.72 17.85
C ARG A 29 19.74 14.27 17.05
N ALA A 30 19.45 15.57 17.19
CA ALA A 30 18.39 16.24 16.43
C ALA A 30 18.64 16.17 14.92
N GLN A 31 19.89 16.37 14.49
CA GLN A 31 20.28 16.25 13.09
C GLN A 31 20.04 14.84 12.55
N ILE A 32 20.49 13.79 13.25
CA ILE A 32 20.31 12.39 12.83
C ILE A 32 18.82 12.05 12.70
N LEU A 33 18.01 12.43 13.69
CA LEU A 33 16.55 12.22 13.63
C LEU A 33 15.92 12.97 12.46
N SER A 34 16.36 14.22 12.21
CA SER A 34 15.89 15.02 11.07
C SER A 34 16.23 14.38 9.72
N THR A 35 17.44 13.86 9.56
CA THR A 35 17.86 13.18 8.33
C THR A 35 17.02 11.93 8.09
N GLU A 36 16.76 11.13 9.12
CA GLU A 36 15.87 9.97 9.02
C GLU A 36 14.43 10.38 8.67
N HIS A 37 13.92 11.46 9.25
CA HIS A 37 12.58 11.96 8.93
C HIS A 37 12.45 12.39 7.47
N TRP A 38 13.47 13.08 6.93
CA TRP A 38 13.52 13.44 5.52
C TRP A 38 13.62 12.20 4.62
N SER A 39 14.38 11.18 5.03
CA SER A 39 14.44 9.89 4.33
C SER A 39 13.04 9.25 4.22
N LEU A 40 12.31 9.14 5.34
CA LEU A 40 10.94 8.59 5.34
C LEU A 40 9.97 9.41 4.49
N LEU A 41 10.06 10.75 4.53
CA LEU A 41 9.26 11.62 3.66
C LEU A 41 9.54 11.37 2.17
N ALA A 42 10.82 11.20 1.80
CA ALA A 42 11.21 10.89 0.43
C ALA A 42 10.66 9.52 -0.01
N THR A 43 10.81 8.49 0.82
CA THR A 43 10.25 7.15 0.55
C THR A 43 8.74 7.20 0.36
N ARG A 44 8.03 7.95 1.22
CA ARG A 44 6.58 8.13 1.13
C ARG A 44 6.18 8.82 -0.18
N ASN A 45 6.92 9.85 -0.60
CA ASN A 45 6.65 10.54 -1.87
C ASN A 45 6.88 9.65 -3.11
N LEU A 46 7.87 8.75 -3.05
CA LEU A 46 8.10 7.74 -4.09
C LEU A 46 6.94 6.75 -4.17
N ALA A 47 6.41 6.28 -3.03
CA ALA A 47 5.24 5.39 -2.98
C ALA A 47 3.98 6.05 -3.57
N TRP A 48 3.79 7.35 -3.31
CA TRP A 48 2.71 8.14 -3.91
C TRP A 48 2.88 8.26 -5.43
N SER A 49 4.08 8.60 -5.88
CA SER A 49 4.42 8.68 -7.31
C SER A 49 4.17 7.34 -8.01
N GLU A 50 4.60 6.22 -7.42
CA GLU A 50 4.34 4.88 -7.96
C GLU A 50 2.83 4.62 -8.08
N SER A 51 2.05 4.95 -7.05
CA SER A 51 0.60 4.77 -7.04
C SER A 51 -0.07 5.54 -8.20
N PHE A 52 0.28 6.81 -8.36
CA PHE A 52 -0.24 7.63 -9.46
C PHE A 52 0.21 7.12 -10.82
N SER A 53 1.48 6.78 -11.00
CA SER A 53 1.97 6.24 -12.27
C SER A 53 1.24 4.96 -12.65
N ARG A 54 1.07 4.01 -11.72
CA ARG A 54 0.36 2.76 -12.03
C ARG A 54 -1.09 2.98 -12.42
N ALA A 55 -1.82 3.84 -11.70
CA ALA A 55 -3.20 4.16 -12.02
C ALA A 55 -3.32 4.85 -13.40
N SER A 56 -2.44 5.82 -13.68
CA SER A 56 -2.41 6.52 -14.97
C SER A 56 -2.07 5.59 -16.13
N TRP A 57 -1.06 4.73 -15.98
CA TRP A 57 -0.70 3.75 -17.00
C TRP A 57 -1.85 2.77 -17.27
N PHE A 58 -2.48 2.26 -16.22
CA PHE A 58 -3.64 1.38 -16.37
C PHE A 58 -4.78 2.06 -17.13
N LEU A 59 -5.13 3.30 -16.77
CA LEU A 59 -6.17 4.06 -17.46
C LEU A 59 -5.81 4.31 -18.93
N THR A 60 -4.56 4.63 -19.23
CA THR A 60 -4.08 4.79 -20.61
C THR A 60 -4.25 3.50 -21.42
N VAL A 61 -3.87 2.35 -20.87
CA VAL A 61 -4.00 1.05 -21.55
C VAL A 61 -5.47 0.67 -21.73
N VAL A 62 -6.33 0.91 -20.73
CA VAL A 62 -7.77 0.70 -20.82
C VAL A 62 -8.37 1.59 -21.91
N SER A 63 -8.08 2.88 -21.91
CA SER A 63 -8.57 3.82 -22.94
C SER A 63 -8.12 3.43 -24.35
N ALA A 64 -6.84 3.11 -24.53
CA ALA A 64 -6.31 2.67 -25.83
C ALA A 64 -6.99 1.38 -26.30
N THR A 65 -7.25 0.45 -25.38
CA THR A 65 -7.95 -0.81 -25.70
C THR A 65 -9.40 -0.56 -26.08
N VAL A 66 -10.13 0.28 -25.33
CA VAL A 66 -11.52 0.64 -25.67
C VAL A 66 -11.60 1.29 -27.05
N VAL A 67 -10.67 2.18 -27.39
CA VAL A 67 -10.58 2.78 -28.73
C VAL A 67 -10.29 1.71 -29.80
N ALA A 68 -9.32 0.82 -29.55
CA ALA A 68 -9.02 -0.26 -30.48
C ALA A 68 -10.21 -1.20 -30.71
N LEU A 69 -10.93 -1.56 -29.63
CA LEU A 69 -12.15 -2.36 -29.70
C LEU A 69 -13.24 -1.67 -30.51
N ALA A 70 -13.43 -0.36 -30.35
CA ALA A 70 -14.39 0.41 -31.13
C ALA A 70 -14.06 0.41 -32.63
N LEU A 71 -12.79 0.60 -33.00
CA LEU A 71 -12.34 0.55 -34.39
C LEU A 71 -12.50 -0.85 -35.02
N VAL A 72 -12.21 -1.90 -34.25
CA VAL A 72 -12.41 -3.28 -34.72
C VAL A 72 -13.89 -3.62 -34.84
N ALA A 73 -14.73 -3.17 -33.91
CA ALA A 73 -16.17 -3.34 -33.98
C ALA A 73 -16.76 -2.69 -35.25
N ASP A 74 -16.35 -1.46 -35.56
CA ASP A 74 -16.77 -0.71 -36.76
C ASP A 74 -16.35 -1.41 -38.07
N SER A 75 -15.14 -1.98 -38.11
CA SER A 75 -14.62 -2.66 -39.31
C SER A 75 -15.12 -4.10 -39.51
N THR A 76 -15.68 -4.74 -38.49
CA THR A 76 -16.10 -6.15 -38.54
C THR A 76 -17.60 -6.34 -38.33
N ASP A 77 -18.39 -5.27 -38.23
CA ASP A 77 -19.84 -5.29 -37.95
C ASP A 77 -20.19 -6.17 -36.73
N PHE A 78 -19.37 -6.12 -35.68
CA PHE A 78 -19.49 -6.96 -34.47
C PHE A 78 -19.46 -8.48 -34.76
N GLY A 79 -18.88 -8.90 -35.88
CA GLY A 79 -18.76 -10.30 -36.27
C GLY A 79 -17.77 -11.11 -35.41
N PRO A 80 -17.53 -12.39 -35.76
CA PRO A 80 -16.66 -13.29 -35.00
C PRO A 80 -15.22 -12.77 -34.79
N GLY A 81 -14.72 -11.95 -35.72
CA GLY A 81 -13.40 -11.31 -35.62
C GLY A 81 -13.29 -10.33 -34.44
N PHE A 82 -14.34 -9.54 -34.18
CA PHE A 82 -14.41 -8.67 -33.00
C PHE A 82 -14.40 -9.48 -31.71
N GLY A 83 -15.22 -10.54 -31.64
CA GLY A 83 -15.29 -11.42 -30.47
C GLY A 83 -13.93 -12.01 -30.11
N LEU A 84 -13.21 -12.57 -31.10
CA LEU A 84 -11.87 -13.12 -30.89
C LEU A 84 -10.88 -12.06 -30.40
N PHE A 85 -10.87 -10.88 -31.02
CA PHE A 85 -9.98 -9.79 -30.65
C PHE A 85 -10.24 -9.29 -29.21
N ALA A 86 -11.51 -9.12 -28.85
CA ALA A 86 -11.93 -8.77 -27.50
C ALA A 86 -11.54 -9.85 -26.48
N LEU A 87 -11.67 -11.13 -26.83
CA LEU A 87 -11.35 -12.26 -25.95
C LEU A 87 -9.84 -12.40 -25.72
N VAL A 88 -9.00 -11.81 -26.58
CA VAL A 88 -7.55 -11.70 -26.38
C VAL A 88 -7.18 -10.49 -25.51
N LEU A 89 -7.77 -9.32 -25.76
CA LEU A 89 -7.39 -8.09 -25.05
C LEU A 89 -7.98 -7.98 -23.65
N MET A 90 -9.21 -8.42 -23.44
CA MET A 90 -9.91 -8.27 -22.16
C MET A 90 -9.22 -9.04 -21.02
N PRO A 91 -8.76 -10.30 -21.18
CA PRO A 91 -7.99 -10.99 -20.15
C PRO A 91 -6.67 -10.27 -19.81
N LEU A 92 -5.98 -9.73 -20.82
CA LEU A 92 -4.76 -8.96 -20.62
C LEU A 92 -5.02 -7.72 -19.76
N LEU A 93 -6.09 -6.96 -20.06
CA LEU A 93 -6.50 -5.81 -19.25
C LEU A 93 -6.82 -6.19 -17.80
N VAL A 94 -7.53 -7.29 -17.62
CA VAL A 94 -7.88 -7.81 -16.28
C VAL A 94 -6.61 -8.13 -15.48
N VAL A 95 -5.63 -8.80 -16.10
CA VAL A 95 -4.36 -9.15 -15.43
C VAL A 95 -3.59 -7.90 -15.02
N ILE A 96 -3.45 -6.93 -15.91
CA ILE A 96 -2.77 -5.65 -15.63
C ILE A 96 -3.50 -4.89 -14.52
N GLY A 97 -4.83 -4.86 -14.58
CA GLY A 97 -5.66 -4.22 -13.58
C GLY A 97 -5.55 -4.86 -12.21
N LEU A 98 -5.59 -6.19 -12.12
CA LEU A 98 -5.44 -6.92 -10.87
C LEU A 98 -4.04 -6.71 -10.26
N ALA A 99 -2.98 -6.76 -11.08
CA ALA A 99 -1.62 -6.45 -10.64
C ALA A 99 -1.52 -5.02 -10.08
N THR A 100 -2.23 -4.07 -10.70
CA THR A 100 -2.30 -2.67 -10.24
C THR A 100 -2.99 -2.57 -8.89
N VAL A 101 -4.15 -3.22 -8.71
CA VAL A 101 -4.85 -3.24 -7.42
C VAL A 101 -3.96 -3.83 -6.32
N ILE A 102 -3.32 -4.98 -6.57
CA ILE A 102 -2.45 -5.64 -5.58
C ILE A 102 -1.35 -4.68 -5.11
N ARG A 103 -0.65 -4.03 -6.04
CA ARG A 103 0.44 -3.12 -5.68
C ARG A 103 -0.06 -1.86 -4.98
N LEU A 104 -1.21 -1.30 -5.38
CA LEU A 104 -1.80 -0.17 -4.67
C LEU A 104 -2.17 -0.51 -3.22
N VAL A 105 -2.64 -1.73 -2.95
CA VAL A 105 -2.93 -2.16 -1.58
C VAL A 105 -1.65 -2.37 -0.76
N GLN A 106 -0.59 -2.89 -1.37
CA GLN A 106 0.73 -2.98 -0.74
C GLN A 106 1.28 -1.60 -0.37
N LEU A 107 1.26 -0.64 -1.30
CA LEU A 107 1.70 0.73 -1.07
C LEU A 107 0.92 1.43 0.06
N ASN A 108 -0.38 1.17 0.16
CA ASN A 108 -1.20 1.65 1.27
C ASN A 108 -0.76 1.06 2.62
N SER A 109 -0.30 -0.19 2.63
CA SER A 109 0.20 -0.86 3.83
C SER A 109 1.56 -0.29 4.25
N GLU A 110 2.46 -0.10 3.27
CA GLU A 110 3.77 0.56 3.46
C GLU A 110 3.61 2.00 3.98
N ASP A 111 2.59 2.75 3.51
CA ASP A 111 2.31 4.11 3.99
C ASP A 111 1.99 4.16 5.49
N VAL A 112 1.22 3.19 6.01
CA VAL A 112 0.95 3.07 7.47
C VAL A 112 2.25 2.88 8.23
N GLU A 113 3.16 2.08 7.69
CA GLU A 113 4.45 1.79 8.32
C GLU A 113 5.35 3.03 8.39
N LEU A 114 5.46 3.74 7.28
CA LEU A 114 6.19 5.00 7.18
C LEU A 114 5.62 6.05 8.15
N VAL A 115 4.30 6.20 8.22
CA VAL A 115 3.66 7.20 9.10
C VAL A 115 3.90 6.89 10.59
N ALA A 116 3.90 5.62 11.01
CA ALA A 116 4.32 5.30 12.39
C ALA A 116 5.79 5.61 12.65
N GLY A 117 6.68 5.29 11.72
CA GLY A 117 8.10 5.64 11.82
C GLY A 117 8.26 7.15 12.00
N MET A 118 7.54 7.94 11.21
CA MET A 118 7.53 9.39 11.34
C MET A 118 6.97 9.86 12.68
N ASN A 119 5.87 9.27 13.19
CA ASN A 119 5.32 9.60 14.50
C ASN A 119 6.31 9.27 15.64
N ARG A 120 7.06 8.16 15.52
CA ARG A 120 8.12 7.79 16.46
C ARG A 120 9.26 8.79 16.47
N LEU A 121 9.67 9.28 15.30
CA LEU A 121 10.68 10.35 15.20
C LEU A 121 10.18 11.66 15.82
N ARG A 122 8.89 11.98 15.65
CA ARG A 122 8.26 13.15 16.29
C ARG A 122 8.28 13.06 17.81
N ARG A 123 8.02 11.87 18.38
CA ARG A 123 8.23 11.62 19.80
C ARG A 123 9.67 11.91 20.21
N GLY A 124 10.64 11.41 19.43
CA GLY A 124 12.06 11.67 19.67
C GLY A 124 12.44 13.15 19.64
N TYR A 125 11.78 13.99 18.83
CA TYR A 125 11.97 15.45 18.90
C TYR A 125 11.41 16.05 20.18
N LEU A 126 10.25 15.59 20.65
CA LEU A 126 9.64 16.05 21.90
C LEU A 126 10.43 15.57 23.13
N ASP A 127 11.07 14.42 23.05
CA ASP A 127 12.00 13.95 24.09
C ASP A 127 13.24 14.86 24.22
N LEU A 128 13.60 15.57 23.14
CA LEU A 128 14.70 16.55 23.15
C LEU A 128 14.24 17.97 23.54
N ALA A 129 13.04 18.38 23.13
CA ALA A 129 12.49 19.72 23.33
C ALA A 129 10.97 19.65 23.58
N PRO A 130 10.54 19.31 24.80
CA PRO A 130 9.12 19.06 25.12
C PRO A 130 8.24 20.31 24.99
N GLU A 131 8.81 21.50 25.18
CA GLU A 131 8.11 22.78 25.00
C GLU A 131 7.57 22.99 23.58
N LEU A 132 8.00 22.20 22.60
CA LEU A 132 7.53 22.29 21.22
C LEU A 132 6.22 21.55 20.95
N GLU A 133 5.71 20.74 21.88
CA GLU A 133 4.48 19.96 21.71
C GLU A 133 3.29 20.78 21.15
N PRO A 134 3.00 22.01 21.64
CA PRO A 134 1.86 22.81 21.14
C PRO A 134 1.93 23.17 19.66
N TYR A 135 3.11 23.08 19.03
CA TYR A 135 3.30 23.41 17.61
C TYR A 135 3.07 22.20 16.68
N PHE A 136 2.98 20.98 17.22
CA PHE A 136 2.78 19.77 16.41
C PHE A 136 1.30 19.55 16.10
N VAL A 137 0.92 19.71 14.84
CA VAL A 137 -0.44 19.40 14.34
C VAL A 137 -0.63 17.90 14.09
N THR A 138 0.45 17.21 13.71
CA THR A 138 0.47 15.77 13.39
C THR A 138 0.70 14.93 14.65
N GLY A 139 0.30 13.66 14.61
CA GLY A 139 0.47 12.76 15.74
C GLY A 139 1.94 12.44 16.01
N HIS A 140 2.25 12.20 17.28
CA HIS A 140 3.58 11.81 17.79
C HIS A 140 3.52 10.47 18.54
N ARG A 141 2.43 9.73 18.38
CA ARG A 141 2.23 8.38 18.94
C ARG A 141 2.07 7.37 17.82
N GLU A 142 2.51 6.14 18.08
CA GLU A 142 2.43 5.00 17.14
C GLU A 142 1.09 4.26 17.22
N ASP A 143 0.25 4.60 18.19
CA ASP A 143 -1.08 4.02 18.33
C ASP A 143 -2.03 4.53 17.25
N VAL A 144 -3.18 3.85 17.12
CA VAL A 144 -4.20 4.18 16.13
C VAL A 144 -4.62 5.65 16.20
N ALA A 145 -4.74 6.22 17.41
CA ALA A 145 -5.09 7.62 17.59
C ALA A 145 -4.02 8.57 17.01
N GLY A 146 -2.73 8.33 17.29
CA GLY A 146 -1.64 9.12 16.75
C GLY A 146 -1.50 9.00 15.23
N LEU A 147 -1.71 7.81 14.67
CA LEU A 147 -1.71 7.62 13.21
C LEU A 147 -2.85 8.39 12.55
N MET A 148 -4.07 8.27 13.10
CA MET A 148 -5.25 8.98 12.57
C MET A 148 -5.10 10.50 12.63
N GLN A 149 -4.45 11.02 13.68
CA GLN A 149 -4.12 12.44 13.77
C GLN A 149 -3.21 12.90 12.63
N THR A 150 -2.19 12.11 12.27
CA THR A 150 -1.29 12.41 11.14
C THR A 150 -2.01 12.34 9.79
N TYR A 151 -3.00 11.45 9.64
CA TYR A 151 -3.88 11.42 8.46
C TYR A 151 -4.93 12.55 8.42
N GLY A 152 -4.94 13.46 9.40
CA GLY A 152 -5.87 14.59 9.48
C GLY A 152 -7.28 14.22 9.97
N VAL A 153 -7.45 13.03 10.53
CA VAL A 153 -8.75 12.53 11.01
C VAL A 153 -8.92 12.88 12.48
N ARG A 154 -9.78 13.86 12.76
CA ARG A 154 -10.06 14.38 14.11
C ARG A 154 -10.93 13.45 14.98
N ARG A 155 -11.30 12.27 14.47
CA ARG A 155 -12.16 11.28 15.15
C ARG A 155 -11.46 9.93 15.23
N SER A 156 -11.38 9.36 16.43
CA SER A 156 -10.77 8.06 16.75
C SER A 156 -11.48 6.82 16.16
N ARG A 157 -12.40 6.99 15.20
CA ARG A 157 -12.98 5.85 14.47
C ARG A 157 -12.16 5.65 13.21
N ILE A 158 -11.50 4.51 13.14
CA ILE A 158 -10.85 3.96 11.95
C ILE A 158 -11.86 4.08 10.79
N PRO A 159 -11.69 5.00 9.83
CA PRO A 159 -12.49 4.95 8.65
C PRO A 159 -11.71 4.01 7.72
N ALA A 160 -11.97 2.71 7.82
CA ALA A 160 -11.68 1.78 6.73
C ALA A 160 -12.21 2.36 5.38
N GLY A 161 -13.24 3.21 5.46
CA GLY A 161 -13.77 4.04 4.37
C GLY A 161 -12.84 5.11 3.77
N GLN A 162 -11.81 5.61 4.47
CA GLN A 162 -10.87 6.59 3.90
C GLN A 162 -9.75 5.89 3.11
N TYR A 163 -9.34 4.69 3.53
CA TYR A 163 -8.59 3.75 2.67
C TYR A 163 -9.44 3.29 1.47
N LEU A 164 -10.74 3.18 1.65
CA LEU A 164 -11.71 2.90 0.58
C LEU A 164 -11.90 4.11 -0.36
N SER A 165 -11.62 5.35 0.09
CA SER A 165 -11.66 6.57 -0.74
C SER A 165 -10.38 6.77 -1.57
N SER A 166 -9.60 5.71 -1.79
CA SER A 166 -8.30 5.76 -2.46
C SER A 166 -8.38 5.40 -3.94
N ILE A 167 -7.32 5.77 -4.66
CA ILE A 167 -7.02 5.36 -6.04
C ILE A 167 -7.22 3.84 -6.23
N ALA A 168 -6.96 3.02 -5.22
CA ALA A 168 -7.13 1.57 -5.27
C ALA A 168 -8.60 1.13 -5.47
N LEU A 169 -9.58 1.81 -4.84
CA LEU A 169 -10.99 1.49 -5.04
C LEU A 169 -11.42 1.81 -6.47
N LEU A 170 -11.08 3.01 -6.96
CA LEU A 170 -11.41 3.44 -8.31
C LEU A 170 -10.87 2.45 -9.36
N VAL A 171 -9.60 2.05 -9.21
CA VAL A 171 -9.01 1.02 -10.07
C VAL A 171 -9.74 -0.31 -9.90
N SER A 172 -10.08 -0.73 -8.68
CA SER A 172 -10.82 -1.98 -8.43
C SER A 172 -12.19 -2.00 -9.10
N VAL A 173 -12.89 -0.86 -9.15
CA VAL A 173 -14.17 -0.72 -9.86
C VAL A 173 -13.97 -0.95 -11.35
N ILE A 174 -12.97 -0.32 -11.95
CA ILE A 174 -12.66 -0.50 -13.38
C ILE A 174 -12.32 -1.98 -13.66
N VAL A 175 -11.50 -2.61 -12.82
CA VAL A 175 -11.16 -4.03 -12.95
C VAL A 175 -12.39 -4.93 -12.84
N ALA A 176 -13.30 -4.64 -11.91
CA ALA A 176 -14.54 -5.39 -11.78
C ALA A 176 -15.45 -5.27 -13.00
N VAL A 177 -15.54 -4.07 -13.59
CA VAL A 177 -16.27 -3.86 -14.85
C VAL A 177 -15.64 -4.67 -15.99
N LEU A 178 -14.30 -4.66 -16.11
CA LEU A 178 -13.59 -5.44 -17.13
C LEU A 178 -13.79 -6.96 -16.94
N MET A 179 -13.76 -7.44 -15.70
CA MET A 179 -14.07 -8.83 -15.35
C MET A 179 -15.50 -9.22 -15.75
N GLY A 180 -16.48 -8.34 -15.48
CA GLY A 180 -17.87 -8.55 -15.89
C GLY A 180 -18.03 -8.58 -17.40
N ALA A 181 -17.43 -7.64 -18.11
CA ALA A 181 -17.46 -7.61 -19.57
C ALA A 181 -16.77 -8.84 -20.20
N LEU A 182 -15.65 -9.30 -19.64
CA LEU A 182 -15.00 -10.54 -20.07
C LEU A 182 -15.89 -11.77 -19.82
N ALA A 183 -16.54 -11.86 -18.66
CA ALA A 183 -17.45 -12.97 -18.35
C ALA A 183 -18.66 -13.00 -19.28
N GLY A 184 -19.23 -11.82 -19.59
CA GLY A 184 -20.31 -11.71 -20.57
C GLY A 184 -19.87 -12.14 -21.97
N LEU A 185 -18.69 -11.71 -22.41
CA LEU A 185 -18.10 -12.11 -23.69
C LEU A 185 -17.87 -13.63 -23.79
N ILE A 186 -17.39 -14.25 -22.72
CA ILE A 186 -17.24 -15.71 -22.65
C ILE A 186 -18.61 -16.39 -22.70
N GLY A 187 -19.62 -15.87 -21.99
CA GLY A 187 -20.98 -16.40 -22.02
C GLY A 187 -21.58 -16.37 -23.43
N ASP A 188 -21.42 -15.25 -24.13
CA ASP A 188 -21.87 -15.08 -25.51
C ASP A 188 -21.14 -16.04 -26.47
N ALA A 189 -19.82 -16.18 -26.34
CA ALA A 189 -19.02 -17.12 -27.12
C ALA A 189 -19.42 -18.60 -26.90
N LEU A 190 -20.00 -18.92 -25.75
CA LEU A 190 -20.53 -20.25 -25.43
C LEU A 190 -21.99 -20.44 -25.91
N GLY A 191 -22.59 -19.44 -26.55
CA GLY A 191 -23.96 -19.49 -27.06
C GLY A 191 -25.04 -19.31 -25.99
N ALA A 192 -24.68 -18.81 -24.80
CA ALA A 192 -25.66 -18.33 -23.84
C ALA A 192 -26.24 -17.03 -24.41
N GLY A 193 -27.44 -17.09 -25.01
CA GLY A 193 -28.05 -15.95 -25.71
C GLY A 193 -27.94 -14.62 -24.96
N THR A 194 -28.00 -13.51 -25.68
CA THR A 194 -27.57 -12.17 -25.23
C THR A 194 -28.05 -11.77 -23.82
N GLU A 195 -29.30 -12.07 -23.46
CA GLU A 195 -29.84 -11.80 -22.11
C GLU A 195 -29.08 -12.53 -21.00
N ALA A 196 -28.75 -13.80 -21.22
CA ALA A 196 -27.96 -14.61 -20.29
C ALA A 196 -26.51 -14.11 -20.22
N ALA A 197 -25.89 -13.77 -21.35
CA ALA A 197 -24.54 -13.21 -21.39
C ALA A 197 -24.43 -11.89 -20.61
N VAL A 198 -25.40 -10.98 -20.78
CA VAL A 198 -25.49 -9.72 -20.02
C VAL A 198 -25.68 -10.00 -18.53
N GLY A 199 -26.60 -10.90 -18.18
CA GLY A 199 -26.84 -11.30 -16.79
C GLY A 199 -25.59 -11.87 -16.12
N VAL A 200 -24.87 -12.77 -16.81
CA VAL A 200 -23.59 -13.34 -16.35
C VAL A 200 -22.54 -12.24 -16.16
N GLY A 201 -22.42 -11.32 -17.12
CA GLY A 201 -21.44 -10.23 -17.03
C GLY A 201 -21.70 -9.29 -15.86
N VAL A 202 -22.95 -8.87 -15.66
CA VAL A 202 -23.33 -8.01 -14.52
C VAL A 202 -23.08 -8.73 -13.20
N ALA A 203 -23.54 -9.99 -13.08
CA ALA A 203 -23.34 -10.78 -11.87
C ALA A 203 -21.86 -10.98 -11.55
N ALA A 204 -21.05 -11.35 -12.55
CA ALA A 204 -19.61 -11.53 -12.40
C ALA A 204 -18.90 -10.24 -12.01
N GLY A 205 -19.28 -9.10 -12.60
CA GLY A 205 -18.73 -7.79 -12.24
C GLY A 205 -19.04 -7.38 -10.80
N VAL A 206 -20.29 -7.56 -10.36
CA VAL A 206 -20.70 -7.28 -8.96
C VAL A 206 -19.96 -8.19 -7.98
N VAL A 207 -19.85 -9.49 -8.29
CA VAL A 207 -19.11 -10.45 -7.46
C VAL A 207 -17.62 -10.09 -7.41
N ALA A 208 -17.01 -9.76 -8.55
CA ALA A 208 -15.61 -9.35 -8.61
C ALA A 208 -15.37 -8.08 -7.78
N LEU A 209 -16.24 -7.08 -7.87
CA LEU A 209 -16.15 -5.86 -7.07
C LEU A 209 -16.25 -6.18 -5.58
N ALA A 210 -17.25 -6.98 -5.17
CA ALA A 210 -17.45 -7.36 -3.79
C ALA A 210 -16.23 -8.13 -3.24
N VAL A 211 -15.63 -9.03 -4.04
CA VAL A 211 -14.40 -9.75 -3.68
C VAL A 211 -13.22 -8.79 -3.54
N LEU A 212 -12.98 -7.91 -4.52
CA LEU A 212 -11.88 -6.94 -4.47
C LEU A 212 -12.01 -6.01 -3.26
N VAL A 213 -13.20 -5.43 -3.04
CA VAL A 213 -13.47 -4.58 -1.87
C VAL A 213 -13.25 -5.35 -0.58
N ARG A 214 -13.73 -6.60 -0.48
CA ARG A 214 -13.52 -7.44 0.70
C ARG A 214 -12.04 -7.75 0.94
N LEU A 215 -11.26 -7.98 -0.12
CA LEU A 215 -9.81 -8.22 -0.01
C LEU A 215 -9.08 -6.96 0.44
N VAL A 216 -9.41 -5.80 -0.13
CA VAL A 216 -8.86 -4.49 0.29
C VAL A 216 -9.16 -4.24 1.76
N VAL A 217 -10.44 -4.38 2.17
CA VAL A 217 -10.85 -4.17 3.57
C VAL A 217 -10.19 -5.16 4.52
N ARG A 218 -10.10 -6.45 4.15
CA ARG A 218 -9.40 -7.45 4.95
C ARG A 218 -7.91 -7.13 5.10
N GLN A 219 -7.27 -6.64 4.05
CA GLN A 219 -5.86 -6.31 4.09
C GLN A 219 -5.61 -5.07 4.96
N VAL A 220 -6.48 -4.06 4.85
CA VAL A 220 -6.48 -2.91 5.77
C VAL A 220 -6.68 -3.37 7.21
N ASN A 221 -7.68 -4.19 7.51
CA ASN A 221 -7.87 -4.66 8.89
C ASN A 221 -6.65 -5.42 9.40
N ARG A 222 -6.02 -6.27 8.59
CA ARG A 222 -4.78 -6.98 8.98
C ARG A 222 -3.60 -6.06 9.25
N THR A 223 -3.45 -4.95 8.51
CA THR A 223 -2.37 -4.00 8.78
C THR A 223 -2.60 -3.23 10.07
N TRP A 224 -3.85 -2.92 10.38
CA TRP A 224 -4.23 -2.27 11.63
C TRP A 224 -4.18 -3.23 12.84
N ASP A 225 -4.63 -4.47 12.71
CA ASP A 225 -4.64 -5.47 13.81
C ASP A 225 -3.24 -5.89 14.26
N ARG A 226 -2.21 -5.71 13.42
CA ARG A 226 -0.82 -5.99 13.76
C ARG A 226 -0.16 -4.90 14.61
N ARG A 227 -0.88 -3.84 14.99
CA ARG A 227 -0.37 -2.70 15.76
C ARG A 227 -1.23 -2.39 16.98
#